data_AF-A0A2K8P326-F1
#
_entry.id   AF-A0A2K8P326-F1
#
_cell.length_a   1.000
_cell.length_b   1.000
_cell.length_c   1.000
_cell.angle_alpha   90.00
_cell.angle_beta   90.00
_cell.angle_gamma   90.00
#
_symmetry.space_group_name_H-M   'P 1'
#
loop_
_entity.id
_entity.type
_entity.pdbx_description
1 polymer ?
#
loop_
_entity_poly.entity_id
_entity_poly.type
_entity_poly.pdbx_seq_one_letter_code
_entity_poly.pdbx_strand_id
1 'polypeptide(L)'
;MKKRVEFKNKFRLNFGIKNKILSVQEKNAHLYKVAFFSMFIFLVLMIPTYIFSWIVFTDINLKIYFDNWKELSLFLKLPSKAQILTPVYIGWGFFIATIIGFILLKPFLTATGVNNKVKASFWVFVISFGIIAALLSSIAQYEFSKFQEFFTFESLIDQVQNQFVKEVPSVITEISKQFTINRDQAYKWASEDAVWWILFIQIIAIFMLSLSIQNAVIVEAGSLNINKYIDYISNRKKELGQNKMKAFLTRIFKNSDKHISNWTMFAAGCIILPQLIYVIMISFDTTKASMLTRTVHVLPELLKRYGIENPLSDDKFSNILKYENNYFVYCSLPIIGLGTTMATFMYFISVSIRGENKSQNLFITQYFIIYANLVFLTCLNIISKVQVGNLVEAWNFEQANGNTSGHDFIEKIKSILGTDYEQIKDAYYLDNINVSINFAWEKIINIIAESLILFGILISSFLIIGFNIMKTTIFKKRVGAQILFSEILAKRKRGNKNVK
;
A
#
# COMPACT_ATOMS: atom_id res chain seq x y z
N MET A 1 -54.98 16.98 -25.10
CA MET A 1 -53.71 16.49 -25.65
C MET A 1 -52.66 16.37 -24.54
N LYS A 2 -52.37 15.16 -24.05
CA LYS A 2 -51.27 14.91 -23.10
C LYS A 2 -49.96 14.84 -23.89
N LYS A 3 -49.08 15.83 -23.76
CA LYS A 3 -47.71 15.77 -24.29
C LYS A 3 -46.98 14.61 -23.59
N ARG A 4 -46.77 13.49 -24.32
CA ARG A 4 -45.79 12.46 -23.93
C ARG A 4 -44.41 13.09 -24.03
N VAL A 5 -43.76 13.27 -22.88
CA VAL A 5 -42.33 13.59 -22.81
C VAL A 5 -41.58 12.31 -23.18
N GLU A 6 -41.17 12.19 -24.45
CA GLU A 6 -40.23 11.15 -24.86
C GLU A 6 -38.84 11.49 -24.34
N PHE A 7 -38.42 10.86 -23.24
CA PHE A 7 -37.01 10.82 -22.86
C PHE A 7 -36.24 9.96 -23.89
N LYS A 8 -35.74 10.58 -24.97
CA LYS A 8 -34.79 9.96 -25.90
C LYS A 8 -33.41 9.82 -25.24
N ASN A 9 -33.28 8.89 -24.30
CA ASN A 9 -31.98 8.52 -23.78
C ASN A 9 -31.30 7.59 -24.81
N LYS A 10 -30.54 8.14 -25.76
CA LYS A 10 -29.79 7.39 -26.80
C LYS A 10 -28.51 6.72 -26.23
N PHE A 11 -28.59 6.14 -25.04
CA PHE A 11 -27.51 5.32 -24.49
C PHE A 11 -27.59 3.93 -25.10
N ARG A 12 -26.54 3.52 -25.82
CA ARG A 12 -26.40 2.14 -26.34
C ARG A 12 -24.98 1.66 -26.09
N LEU A 13 -24.87 0.57 -25.36
CA LEU A 13 -23.61 -0.16 -25.18
C LEU A 13 -23.20 -0.80 -26.51
N ASN A 14 -21.91 -0.70 -26.85
CA ASN A 14 -21.41 -1.25 -28.10
C ASN A 14 -20.61 -2.53 -27.85
N PHE A 15 -21.24 -3.69 -28.05
CA PHE A 15 -20.56 -5.00 -27.95
C PHE A 15 -19.91 -5.44 -29.28
N GLY A 16 -20.20 -4.79 -30.41
CA GLY A 16 -19.70 -5.21 -31.73
C GLY A 16 -18.20 -4.96 -31.95
N ILE A 17 -17.46 -5.97 -32.40
CA ILE A 17 -16.04 -5.83 -32.80
C ILE A 17 -15.96 -5.32 -34.25
N LYS A 18 -16.80 -5.87 -35.14
CA LYS A 18 -16.85 -5.50 -36.57
C LYS A 18 -17.50 -4.13 -36.74
N ASN A 19 -16.83 -3.25 -37.47
CA ASN A 19 -17.37 -1.96 -37.84
C ASN A 19 -17.01 -1.66 -39.30
N LYS A 20 -17.83 -0.89 -40.01
CA LYS A 20 -17.60 -0.60 -41.44
C LYS A 20 -16.31 0.18 -41.70
N ILE A 21 -15.77 0.83 -40.65
CA ILE A 21 -14.53 1.62 -40.70
C ILE A 21 -13.41 0.81 -40.04
N LEU A 22 -12.36 0.50 -40.82
CA LEU A 22 -11.23 -0.34 -40.43
C LEU A 22 -10.48 0.20 -39.20
N SER A 23 -10.25 1.51 -39.13
CA SER A 23 -9.59 2.16 -37.99
C SER A 23 -10.39 2.08 -36.67
N VAL A 24 -11.72 2.03 -36.75
CA VAL A 24 -12.59 1.87 -35.57
C VAL A 24 -12.61 0.40 -35.12
N GLN A 25 -12.53 -0.54 -36.06
CA GLN A 25 -12.42 -1.96 -35.77
C GLN A 25 -11.09 -2.30 -35.08
N GLU A 26 -9.96 -1.75 -35.56
CA GLU A 26 -8.65 -1.93 -34.93
C GLU A 26 -8.62 -1.37 -33.50
N LYS A 27 -9.19 -0.17 -33.28
CA LYS A 27 -9.32 0.41 -31.94
C LYS A 27 -10.18 -0.45 -31.01
N ASN A 28 -11.29 -0.99 -31.51
CA ASN A 28 -12.17 -1.86 -30.74
C ASN A 28 -11.50 -3.19 -30.38
N ALA A 29 -10.77 -3.80 -31.31
CA ALA A 29 -10.00 -5.02 -31.07
C ALA A 29 -8.88 -4.79 -30.04
N HIS A 30 -8.17 -3.67 -30.15
CA HIS A 30 -7.15 -3.26 -29.17
C HIS A 30 -7.75 -3.08 -27.77
N LEU A 31 -8.91 -2.44 -27.64
CA LEU A 31 -9.60 -2.28 -26.35
C LEU A 31 -10.02 -3.61 -25.72
N TYR A 32 -10.53 -4.56 -26.51
CA TYR A 32 -10.83 -5.91 -26.01
C TYR A 32 -9.57 -6.64 -25.55
N LYS A 33 -8.48 -6.56 -26.33
CA LYS A 33 -7.20 -7.15 -25.95
C LYS A 33 -6.72 -6.59 -24.62
N VAL A 34 -6.72 -5.27 -24.45
CA VAL A 34 -6.32 -4.62 -23.19
C VAL A 34 -7.23 -5.04 -22.04
N ALA A 35 -8.55 -5.03 -22.23
CA ALA A 35 -9.50 -5.46 -21.19
C ALA A 35 -9.29 -6.91 -20.76
N PHE A 36 -9.11 -7.83 -21.71
CA PHE A 36 -8.86 -9.25 -21.45
C PHE A 36 -7.53 -9.46 -20.72
N PHE A 37 -6.43 -8.86 -21.19
CA PHE A 37 -5.14 -8.96 -20.52
C PHE A 37 -5.15 -8.34 -19.13
N SER A 38 -5.82 -7.20 -18.94
CA SER A 38 -5.97 -6.58 -17.62
C SER A 38 -6.79 -7.46 -16.67
N MET A 39 -7.86 -8.08 -17.15
CA MET A 39 -8.63 -9.05 -16.37
C MET A 39 -7.78 -10.27 -15.99
N PHE A 40 -7.04 -10.84 -16.95
CA PHE A 40 -6.17 -11.98 -16.69
C PHE A 40 -5.10 -11.67 -15.62
N ILE A 41 -4.41 -10.54 -15.76
CA ILE A 41 -3.41 -10.11 -14.77
C ILE A 41 -4.08 -9.88 -13.40
N PHE A 42 -5.25 -9.25 -13.36
CA PHE A 42 -6.00 -9.06 -12.12
C PHE A 42 -6.39 -10.39 -11.45
N LEU A 43 -6.83 -11.38 -12.22
CA LEU A 43 -7.14 -12.72 -11.70
C LEU A 43 -5.90 -13.39 -11.08
N VAL A 44 -4.74 -13.29 -11.74
CA VAL A 44 -3.48 -13.84 -11.24
C VAL A 44 -3.05 -13.13 -9.95
N LEU A 45 -3.18 -11.80 -9.88
CA LEU A 45 -2.86 -11.02 -8.68
C LEU A 45 -3.71 -11.39 -7.46
N MET A 46 -4.94 -11.86 -7.69
CA MET A 46 -5.88 -12.25 -6.65
C MET A 46 -5.75 -13.74 -6.25
N ILE A 47 -4.77 -14.48 -6.79
CA ILE A 47 -4.51 -15.88 -6.39
C ILE A 47 -4.35 -16.05 -4.87
N PRO A 48 -3.55 -15.23 -4.15
CA PRO A 48 -3.45 -15.34 -2.70
C PRO A 48 -4.80 -15.21 -2.00
N THR A 49 -5.68 -14.32 -2.48
CA THR A 49 -7.03 -14.15 -1.92
C THR A 49 -7.89 -15.40 -2.11
N TYR A 50 -7.78 -16.11 -3.25
CA TYR A 50 -8.54 -17.35 -3.45
C TYR A 50 -8.06 -18.46 -2.52
N ILE A 51 -6.74 -18.64 -2.41
CA ILE A 51 -6.14 -19.66 -1.54
C ILE A 51 -6.52 -19.37 -0.08
N PHE A 52 -6.42 -18.10 0.34
CA PHE A 52 -6.83 -17.68 1.68
C PHE A 52 -8.31 -17.97 1.94
N SER A 53 -9.18 -17.63 0.99
CA SER A 53 -10.63 -17.88 1.12
C SER A 53 -10.90 -19.38 1.26
N TRP A 54 -10.22 -20.21 0.48
CA TRP A 54 -10.30 -21.67 0.61
C TRP A 54 -9.93 -22.13 2.02
N ILE A 55 -8.76 -21.71 2.51
CA ILE A 55 -8.27 -22.04 3.87
C ILE A 55 -9.31 -21.67 4.92
N VAL A 56 -9.83 -20.44 4.90
CA VAL A 56 -10.81 -19.95 5.87
C VAL A 56 -12.10 -20.79 5.90
N PHE A 57 -12.50 -21.39 4.78
CA PHE A 57 -13.69 -22.24 4.73
C PHE A 57 -13.42 -23.73 4.97
N THR A 58 -12.17 -24.18 4.86
CA THR A 58 -11.80 -25.60 5.03
C THR A 58 -11.09 -25.92 6.34
N ASP A 59 -10.49 -24.94 7.01
CA ASP A 59 -9.71 -25.16 8.22
C ASP A 59 -10.60 -25.60 9.40
N ILE A 60 -10.34 -26.81 9.89
CA ILE A 60 -11.07 -27.44 10.99
C ILE A 60 -10.77 -26.71 12.31
N ASN A 61 -9.53 -26.27 12.53
CA ASN A 61 -9.13 -25.57 13.74
C ASN A 61 -9.76 -24.17 13.82
N LEU A 62 -9.89 -23.49 12.69
CA LEU A 62 -10.62 -22.22 12.63
C LEU A 62 -12.11 -22.41 12.96
N LYS A 63 -12.71 -23.52 12.53
CA LYS A 63 -14.10 -23.84 12.88
C LYS A 63 -14.27 -24.08 14.38
N ILE A 64 -13.40 -24.90 14.98
CA ILE A 64 -13.37 -25.16 16.44
C ILE A 64 -13.21 -23.84 17.22
N TYR A 65 -12.33 -22.96 16.75
CA TYR A 65 -12.15 -21.63 17.31
C TYR A 65 -13.43 -20.79 17.25
N PHE A 66 -14.11 -20.73 16.10
CA PHE A 66 -15.33 -19.95 15.95
C PHE A 66 -16.50 -20.47 16.79
N ASP A 67 -16.60 -21.79 16.96
CA ASP A 67 -17.66 -22.41 17.75
C ASP A 67 -17.50 -22.07 19.25
N ASN A 68 -16.27 -21.90 19.73
CA ASN A 68 -15.94 -21.56 21.12
C ASN A 68 -15.56 -20.08 21.34
N TRP A 69 -15.64 -19.22 20.32
CA TRP A 69 -15.11 -17.85 20.37
C TRP A 69 -15.72 -16.99 21.49
N LYS A 70 -17.02 -17.14 21.76
CA LYS A 70 -17.69 -16.34 22.81
C LYS A 70 -17.06 -16.55 24.18
N GLU A 71 -16.72 -17.79 24.49
CA GLU A 71 -16.10 -18.17 25.77
C GLU A 71 -14.63 -17.77 25.80
N LEU A 72 -13.90 -17.91 24.69
CA LEU A 72 -12.53 -17.41 24.55
C LEU A 72 -12.43 -15.89 24.72
N SER A 73 -13.39 -15.14 24.15
CA SER A 73 -13.37 -13.68 24.14
C SER A 73 -13.52 -13.03 25.53
N LEU A 74 -13.92 -13.81 26.54
CA LEU A 74 -13.97 -13.35 27.93
C LEU A 74 -12.57 -13.25 28.56
N PHE A 75 -11.60 -13.99 28.04
CA PHE A 75 -10.25 -14.09 28.60
C PHE A 75 -9.17 -13.52 27.69
N LEU A 76 -9.40 -13.48 26.37
CA LEU A 76 -8.43 -13.05 25.37
C LEU A 76 -9.04 -12.10 24.35
N LYS A 77 -8.29 -11.10 23.91
CA LYS A 77 -8.70 -10.22 22.80
C LYS A 77 -8.39 -10.88 21.45
N LEU A 78 -9.21 -11.86 21.07
CA LEU A 78 -9.06 -12.60 19.82
C LEU A 78 -10.08 -12.16 18.75
N PRO A 79 -9.73 -12.25 17.46
CA PRO A 79 -10.55 -11.77 16.35
C PRO A 79 -11.86 -12.56 16.21
N SER A 80 -12.99 -11.88 16.25
CA SER A 80 -14.30 -12.47 16.03
C SER A 80 -14.46 -13.07 14.64
N LYS A 81 -15.38 -14.02 14.52
CA LYS A 81 -15.84 -14.57 13.22
C LYS A 81 -16.22 -13.47 12.22
N ALA A 82 -16.83 -12.38 12.69
CA ALA A 82 -17.23 -11.26 11.85
C ALA A 82 -16.02 -10.47 11.33
N GLN A 83 -14.96 -10.30 12.13
CA GLN A 83 -13.74 -9.61 11.73
C GLN A 83 -12.97 -10.35 10.64
N ILE A 84 -13.01 -11.68 10.62
CA ILE A 84 -12.37 -12.49 9.57
C ILE A 84 -13.29 -12.66 8.35
N LEU A 85 -14.54 -13.12 8.53
CA LEU A 85 -15.39 -13.51 7.39
C LEU A 85 -16.02 -12.33 6.66
N THR A 86 -16.37 -11.24 7.35
CA THR A 86 -17.06 -10.11 6.71
C THR A 86 -16.19 -9.44 5.65
N PRO A 87 -14.89 -9.13 5.91
CA PRO A 87 -14.04 -8.56 4.87
C PRO A 87 -13.79 -9.56 3.72
N VAL A 88 -13.76 -10.88 3.97
CA VAL A 88 -13.70 -11.88 2.89
C VAL A 88 -14.92 -11.75 1.96
N TYR A 89 -16.14 -11.76 2.50
CA TYR A 89 -17.35 -11.69 1.69
C TYR A 89 -17.47 -10.36 0.92
N ILE A 90 -17.20 -9.24 1.58
CA ILE A 90 -17.23 -7.93 0.93
C ILE A 90 -16.12 -7.84 -0.14
N GLY A 91 -14.93 -8.38 0.15
CA GLY A 91 -13.82 -8.46 -0.79
C GLY A 91 -14.18 -9.24 -2.05
N TRP A 92 -14.84 -10.40 -1.91
CA TRP A 92 -15.40 -11.17 -3.03
C TRP A 92 -16.44 -10.38 -3.83
N GLY A 93 -17.30 -9.62 -3.16
CA GLY A 93 -18.28 -8.74 -3.81
C GLY A 93 -17.61 -7.70 -4.72
N PHE A 94 -16.60 -6.98 -4.21
CA PHE A 94 -15.83 -6.03 -5.02
C PHE A 94 -15.01 -6.69 -6.11
N PHE A 95 -14.47 -7.88 -5.87
CA PHE A 95 -13.73 -8.67 -6.86
C PHE A 95 -14.63 -9.05 -8.05
N ILE A 96 -15.83 -9.59 -7.79
CA ILE A 96 -16.80 -9.93 -8.84
C ILE A 96 -17.23 -8.67 -9.59
N ALA A 97 -17.51 -7.58 -8.88
CA ALA A 97 -17.85 -6.30 -9.50
C ALA A 97 -16.72 -5.77 -10.40
N THR A 98 -15.45 -5.99 -10.02
CA THR A 98 -14.28 -5.62 -10.83
C THR A 98 -14.18 -6.48 -12.09
N ILE A 99 -14.43 -7.79 -12.01
CA ILE A 99 -14.50 -8.67 -13.19
C ILE A 99 -15.59 -8.19 -14.15
N ILE A 100 -16.81 -7.95 -13.65
CA ILE A 100 -17.91 -7.42 -14.46
C ILE A 100 -17.50 -6.08 -15.08
N GLY A 101 -16.81 -5.24 -14.31
CA GLY A 101 -16.22 -3.99 -14.78
C GLY A 101 -15.26 -4.16 -15.97
N PHE A 102 -14.35 -5.13 -15.90
CA PHE A 102 -13.44 -5.45 -17.02
C PHE A 102 -14.18 -5.97 -18.25
N ILE A 103 -15.18 -6.84 -18.08
CA ILE A 103 -16.01 -7.35 -19.18
C ILE A 103 -16.77 -6.19 -19.86
N LEU A 104 -17.31 -5.26 -19.07
CA LEU A 104 -18.05 -4.10 -19.55
C LEU A 104 -17.16 -2.93 -20.02
N LEU A 105 -15.84 -3.03 -19.87
CA LEU A 105 -14.89 -1.97 -20.18
C LEU A 105 -15.03 -1.45 -21.61
N LYS A 106 -14.91 -2.34 -22.61
CA LYS A 106 -15.07 -1.94 -24.02
C LYS A 106 -16.49 -1.43 -24.31
N PRO A 107 -17.57 -2.17 -23.98
CA PRO A 107 -18.94 -1.74 -24.25
C PRO A 107 -19.27 -0.34 -23.71
N PHE A 108 -18.75 0.00 -22.53
CA PHE A 108 -18.98 1.28 -21.89
C PHE A 108 -18.11 2.40 -22.49
N LEU A 109 -16.82 2.15 -22.73
CA LEU A 109 -15.91 3.13 -23.30
C LEU A 109 -16.27 3.51 -24.76
N THR A 110 -16.89 2.58 -25.49
CA THR A 110 -17.33 2.80 -26.88
C THR A 110 -18.81 3.15 -27.01
N ALA A 111 -19.54 3.30 -25.89
CA ALA A 111 -20.95 3.65 -25.89
C ALA A 111 -21.20 5.04 -26.53
N THR A 112 -22.26 5.10 -27.33
CA THR A 112 -22.74 6.36 -27.95
C THR A 112 -23.56 7.15 -26.95
N GLY A 113 -23.36 8.47 -26.90
CA GLY A 113 -24.11 9.37 -26.00
C GLY A 113 -23.52 9.55 -24.60
N VAL A 114 -22.39 8.91 -24.28
CA VAL A 114 -21.71 9.04 -22.98
C VAL A 114 -20.57 10.06 -23.07
N ASN A 115 -20.56 11.03 -22.17
CA ASN A 115 -19.48 12.01 -22.05
C ASN A 115 -18.14 11.33 -21.67
N ASN A 116 -17.02 11.80 -22.24
CA ASN A 116 -15.67 11.34 -21.89
C ASN A 116 -15.37 11.40 -20.39
N LYS A 117 -15.98 12.34 -19.64
CA LYS A 117 -15.86 12.39 -18.17
C LYS A 117 -16.46 11.15 -17.49
N VAL A 118 -17.62 10.68 -17.94
CA VAL A 118 -18.29 9.50 -17.40
C VAL A 118 -17.53 8.22 -17.77
N LYS A 119 -16.98 8.18 -19.00
CA LYS A 119 -16.07 7.09 -19.44
C LYS A 119 -14.81 7.01 -18.58
N ALA A 120 -14.23 8.17 -18.24
CA ALA A 120 -13.09 8.25 -17.33
C ALA A 120 -13.45 7.80 -15.90
N SER A 121 -14.61 8.25 -15.40
CA SER A 121 -15.12 7.83 -14.08
C SER A 121 -15.34 6.33 -13.98
N PHE A 122 -15.80 5.68 -15.05
CA PHE A 122 -16.07 4.24 -15.05
C PHE A 122 -14.81 3.41 -14.84
N TRP A 123 -13.73 3.66 -15.59
CA TRP A 123 -12.52 2.87 -15.36
C TRP A 123 -11.87 3.19 -14.01
N VAL A 124 -11.94 4.45 -13.54
CA VAL A 124 -11.49 4.80 -12.17
C VAL A 124 -12.25 3.98 -11.15
N PHE A 125 -13.57 3.87 -11.30
CA PHE A 125 -14.43 3.04 -10.45
C PHE A 125 -14.02 1.56 -10.46
N VAL A 126 -13.77 0.97 -11.64
CA VAL A 126 -13.29 -0.43 -11.75
C VAL A 126 -11.96 -0.62 -11.01
N ILE A 127 -11.02 0.31 -11.16
CA ILE A 127 -9.72 0.26 -10.48
C ILE A 127 -9.87 0.43 -8.97
N SER A 128 -10.69 1.38 -8.52
CA SER A 128 -10.99 1.57 -7.10
C SER A 128 -11.59 0.32 -6.47
N PHE A 129 -12.49 -0.36 -7.18
CA PHE A 129 -13.09 -1.62 -6.71
C PHE A 129 -12.06 -2.74 -6.61
N GLY A 130 -11.13 -2.82 -7.56
CA GLY A 130 -10.01 -3.76 -7.48
C GLY A 130 -9.10 -3.52 -6.26
N ILE A 131 -8.80 -2.25 -5.95
CA ILE A 131 -8.02 -1.88 -4.76
C ILE A 131 -8.79 -2.22 -3.48
N ILE A 132 -10.09 -1.90 -3.41
CA ILE A 132 -10.92 -2.21 -2.23
C ILE A 132 -11.01 -3.73 -2.02
N ALA A 133 -11.15 -4.51 -3.10
CA ALA A 133 -11.16 -5.98 -3.02
C ALA A 133 -9.87 -6.53 -2.40
N ALA A 134 -8.71 -6.05 -2.87
CA ALA A 134 -7.41 -6.44 -2.32
C ALA A 134 -7.28 -6.02 -0.84
N LEU A 135 -7.64 -4.76 -0.51
CA LEU A 135 -7.59 -4.22 0.85
C LEU A 135 -8.43 -5.03 1.83
N LEU A 136 -9.69 -5.32 1.50
CA LEU A 136 -10.58 -6.10 2.36
C LEU A 136 -10.09 -7.54 2.55
N SER A 137 -9.53 -8.13 1.49
CA SER A 137 -8.91 -9.45 1.57
C SER A 137 -7.71 -9.46 2.51
N SER A 138 -6.86 -8.43 2.45
CA SER A 138 -5.70 -8.30 3.34
C SER A 138 -6.09 -7.99 4.78
N ILE A 139 -7.15 -7.23 5.03
CA ILE A 139 -7.69 -7.02 6.39
C ILE A 139 -8.15 -8.36 6.99
N ALA A 140 -8.86 -9.20 6.22
CA ALA A 140 -9.24 -10.53 6.71
C ALA A 140 -8.02 -11.43 6.96
N GLN A 141 -7.02 -11.39 6.09
CA GLN A 141 -5.77 -12.14 6.28
C GLN A 141 -5.02 -11.68 7.53
N TYR A 142 -4.99 -10.37 7.80
CA TYR A 142 -4.37 -9.79 8.98
C TYR A 142 -5.06 -10.22 10.28
N GLU A 143 -6.40 -10.23 10.32
CA GLU A 143 -7.12 -10.75 11.48
C GLU A 143 -6.97 -12.28 11.60
N PHE A 144 -6.88 -13.01 10.49
CA PHE A 144 -6.60 -14.45 10.52
C PHE A 144 -5.21 -14.77 11.07
N SER A 145 -4.18 -13.97 10.77
CA SER A 145 -2.84 -14.20 11.32
C SER A 145 -2.79 -14.12 12.84
N LYS A 146 -3.64 -13.29 13.48
CA LYS A 146 -3.78 -13.28 14.95
C LYS A 146 -4.37 -14.58 15.50
N PHE A 147 -5.37 -15.14 14.80
CA PHE A 147 -5.87 -16.48 15.12
C PHE A 147 -4.76 -17.53 14.94
N GLN A 148 -3.95 -17.42 13.88
CA GLN A 148 -2.88 -18.38 13.62
C GLN A 148 -1.76 -18.31 14.68
N GLU A 149 -1.44 -17.13 15.21
CA GLU A 149 -0.54 -16.97 16.37
C GLU A 149 -1.11 -17.68 17.60
N PHE A 150 -2.40 -17.47 17.88
CA PHE A 150 -3.09 -18.16 18.97
C PHE A 150 -3.05 -19.68 18.79
N PHE A 151 -3.41 -20.18 17.61
CA PHE A 151 -3.37 -21.60 17.27
C PHE A 151 -1.96 -22.18 17.42
N THR A 152 -0.94 -21.50 16.87
CA THR A 152 0.45 -21.97 16.91
C THR A 152 0.90 -22.11 18.35
N PHE A 153 0.66 -21.10 19.17
CA PHE A 153 1.05 -21.11 20.58
C PHE A 153 0.30 -22.17 21.39
N GLU A 154 -1.01 -22.32 21.21
CA GLU A 154 -1.80 -23.36 21.90
C GLU A 154 -1.47 -24.78 21.47
N SER A 155 -1.06 -24.99 20.21
CA SER A 155 -0.67 -26.31 19.68
C SER A 155 0.71 -26.79 20.15
N LEU A 156 1.49 -25.92 20.79
CA LEU A 156 2.85 -26.17 21.26
C LEU A 156 2.94 -26.37 22.78
N ILE A 157 1.87 -26.08 23.51
CA ILE A 157 1.86 -26.18 24.97
C ILE A 157 1.18 -27.49 25.34
N ASP A 158 1.94 -28.42 25.92
CA ASP A 158 1.33 -29.51 26.67
C ASP A 158 0.83 -28.90 27.97
N GLN A 159 -0.44 -29.11 28.30
CA GLN A 159 -1.03 -28.49 29.50
C GLN A 159 -0.48 -29.14 30.77
N VAL A 160 0.72 -28.73 31.17
CA VAL A 160 1.36 -29.18 32.38
C VAL A 160 0.69 -28.45 33.55
N GLN A 161 0.28 -29.22 34.56
CA GLN A 161 -0.15 -28.70 35.86
C GLN A 161 1.04 -28.00 36.53
N ASN A 162 1.28 -26.73 36.21
CA ASN A 162 2.32 -25.93 36.82
C ASN A 162 1.75 -25.15 38.01
N GLN A 163 2.43 -25.22 39.16
CA GLN A 163 2.05 -24.59 40.44
C GLN A 163 1.88 -23.05 40.39
N PHE A 164 2.32 -22.41 39.31
CA PHE A 164 2.22 -20.95 39.08
C PHE A 164 1.04 -20.53 38.21
N VAL A 165 0.26 -21.48 37.69
CA VAL A 165 -0.85 -21.25 36.76
C VAL A 165 -2.17 -21.38 37.55
N LYS A 166 -2.99 -20.32 37.57
CA LYS A 166 -4.40 -20.48 38.01
C LYS A 166 -5.06 -21.49 37.08
N GLU A 167 -6.03 -22.27 37.57
CA GLU A 167 -6.85 -23.18 36.76
C GLU A 167 -7.16 -22.56 35.40
N VAL A 168 -6.49 -23.07 34.35
CA VAL A 168 -6.72 -22.64 32.98
C VAL A 168 -8.20 -22.90 32.71
N PRO A 169 -8.95 -21.93 32.13
CA PRO A 169 -10.34 -22.15 31.80
C PRO A 169 -10.50 -23.44 30.98
N SER A 170 -11.42 -24.32 31.39
CA SER A 170 -11.61 -25.66 30.79
C SER A 170 -11.82 -25.62 29.27
N VAL A 171 -12.39 -24.53 28.77
CA VAL A 171 -12.60 -24.25 27.34
C VAL A 171 -11.27 -24.13 26.59
N ILE A 172 -10.28 -23.43 27.17
CA ILE A 172 -8.94 -23.30 26.58
C ILE A 172 -8.26 -24.67 26.60
N THR A 173 -8.36 -25.42 27.70
CA THR A 173 -7.88 -26.81 27.79
C THR A 173 -8.41 -27.72 26.71
N GLU A 174 -9.71 -27.71 26.46
CA GLU A 174 -10.31 -28.53 25.42
C GLU A 174 -9.86 -28.10 24.02
N ILE A 175 -9.74 -26.79 23.78
CA ILE A 175 -9.31 -26.26 22.48
C ILE A 175 -7.84 -26.56 22.21
N SER A 176 -6.93 -26.35 23.17
CA SER A 176 -5.50 -26.67 23.01
C SER A 176 -5.33 -28.16 22.69
N LYS A 177 -6.05 -29.04 23.40
CA LYS A 177 -6.04 -30.47 23.12
C LYS A 177 -6.48 -30.80 21.69
N GLN A 178 -7.55 -30.17 21.21
CA GLN A 178 -8.00 -30.37 19.83
C GLN A 178 -7.02 -29.80 18.80
N PHE A 179 -6.38 -28.67 19.09
CA PHE A 179 -5.35 -28.09 18.21
C PHE A 179 -4.10 -28.95 18.14
N THR A 180 -3.67 -29.57 19.25
CA THR A 180 -2.55 -30.51 19.26
C THR A 180 -2.87 -31.77 18.45
N ILE A 181 -4.09 -32.32 18.58
CA ILE A 181 -4.53 -33.50 17.81
C ILE A 181 -4.61 -33.17 16.30
N ASN A 182 -5.14 -32.00 15.95
CA ASN A 182 -5.37 -31.59 14.57
C ASN A 182 -4.22 -30.76 13.99
N ARG A 183 -3.04 -30.81 14.62
CA ARG A 183 -1.89 -29.97 14.25
C ARG A 183 -1.44 -30.21 12.81
N ASP A 184 -1.43 -31.47 12.38
CA ASP A 184 -1.03 -31.87 11.01
C ASP A 184 -2.06 -31.48 9.94
N GLN A 185 -3.28 -31.14 10.34
CA GLN A 185 -4.36 -30.70 9.45
C GLN A 185 -4.47 -29.16 9.37
N ALA A 186 -3.61 -28.44 10.08
CA ALA A 186 -3.64 -26.99 10.15
C ALA A 186 -2.98 -26.35 8.91
N TYR A 187 -3.63 -25.33 8.37
CA TYR A 187 -3.05 -24.54 7.29
C TYR A 187 -2.21 -23.39 7.88
N LYS A 188 -0.93 -23.35 7.52
CA LYS A 188 -0.07 -22.20 7.84
C LYS A 188 -0.28 -21.11 6.80
N TRP A 189 -0.83 -19.96 7.19
CA TRP A 189 -0.90 -18.77 6.35
C TRP A 189 0.31 -17.85 6.58
N ALA A 190 0.38 -16.78 5.78
CA ALA A 190 1.39 -15.74 5.85
C ALA A 190 1.31 -14.95 7.17
N SER A 191 2.46 -14.45 7.64
CA SER A 191 2.55 -13.58 8.82
C SER A 191 1.88 -12.22 8.58
N GLU A 192 1.56 -11.50 9.67
CA GLU A 192 0.90 -10.19 9.63
C GLU A 192 1.60 -9.22 8.67
N ASP A 193 2.93 -9.15 8.72
CA ASP A 193 3.73 -8.27 7.88
C ASP A 193 3.75 -8.71 6.41
N ALA A 194 3.81 -10.02 6.15
CA ALA A 194 3.81 -10.57 4.79
C ALA A 194 2.50 -10.28 4.06
N VAL A 195 1.37 -10.28 4.77
CA VAL A 195 0.04 -9.92 4.22
C VAL A 195 0.06 -8.48 3.69
N TRP A 196 0.67 -7.53 4.40
CA TRP A 196 0.79 -6.15 3.96
C TRP A 196 1.72 -5.99 2.76
N TRP A 197 2.81 -6.75 2.69
CA TRP A 197 3.69 -6.80 1.53
C TRP A 197 3.01 -7.37 0.27
N ILE A 198 2.17 -8.39 0.42
CA ILE A 198 1.37 -8.93 -0.69
C ILE A 198 0.38 -7.88 -1.19
N LEU A 199 -0.34 -7.19 -0.28
CA LEU A 199 -1.23 -6.08 -0.63
C LEU A 199 -0.49 -5.00 -1.42
N PHE A 200 0.71 -4.64 -0.97
CA PHE A 200 1.56 -3.67 -1.64
C PHE A 200 1.83 -4.03 -3.11
N ILE A 201 2.24 -5.26 -3.37
CA ILE A 201 2.51 -5.75 -4.74
C ILE A 201 1.21 -5.71 -5.57
N GLN A 202 0.08 -6.11 -5.00
CA GLN A 202 -1.22 -6.08 -5.66
C GLN A 202 -1.63 -4.65 -6.06
N ILE A 203 -1.49 -3.67 -5.16
CA ILE A 203 -1.82 -2.26 -5.44
C ILE A 203 -0.95 -1.70 -6.58
N ILE A 204 0.37 -1.95 -6.56
CA ILE A 204 1.27 -1.51 -7.64
C ILE A 204 0.81 -2.08 -8.98
N ALA A 205 0.52 -3.38 -9.02
CA ALA A 205 0.15 -4.04 -10.26
C ALA A 205 -1.22 -3.56 -10.78
N ILE A 206 -2.21 -3.37 -9.90
CA ILE A 206 -3.51 -2.77 -10.25
C ILE A 206 -3.32 -1.34 -10.80
N PHE A 207 -2.40 -0.56 -10.24
CA PHE A 207 -2.08 0.77 -10.74
C PHE A 207 -1.41 0.73 -12.12
N MET A 208 -0.54 -0.25 -12.38
CA MET A 208 0.03 -0.47 -13.72
C MET A 208 -1.04 -0.86 -14.74
N LEU A 209 -2.05 -1.65 -14.36
CA LEU A 209 -3.22 -1.96 -15.19
C LEU A 209 -4.02 -0.70 -15.53
N SER A 210 -4.29 0.13 -14.53
CA SER A 210 -4.94 1.44 -14.68
C SER A 210 -4.22 2.30 -15.73
N LEU A 211 -2.89 2.39 -15.65
CA LEU A 211 -2.06 3.13 -16.61
C LEU A 211 -2.09 2.54 -18.03
N SER A 212 -2.25 1.22 -18.17
CA SER A 212 -2.41 0.55 -19.47
C SER A 212 -3.76 0.87 -20.11
N ILE A 213 -4.83 0.82 -19.33
CA ILE A 213 -6.20 1.14 -19.77
C ILE A 213 -6.32 2.62 -20.14
N GLN A 214 -5.80 3.51 -19.30
CA GLN A 214 -5.79 4.94 -19.56
C GLN A 214 -5.12 5.25 -20.91
N ASN A 215 -4.01 4.58 -21.20
CA ASN A 215 -3.31 4.70 -22.47
C ASN A 215 -4.14 4.24 -23.67
N ALA A 216 -4.83 3.10 -23.56
CA ALA A 216 -5.67 2.60 -24.65
C ALA A 216 -6.83 3.54 -25.00
N VAL A 217 -7.26 4.39 -24.06
CA VAL A 217 -8.42 5.28 -24.19
C VAL A 217 -8.04 6.69 -24.65
N ILE A 218 -6.91 7.25 -24.18
CA ILE A 218 -6.60 8.69 -24.24
C ILE A 218 -5.59 9.07 -25.35
N VAL A 219 -5.25 8.21 -26.31
CA VAL A 219 -4.43 8.66 -27.46
C VAL A 219 -5.25 9.63 -28.34
N GLU A 220 -5.23 10.90 -27.97
CA GLU A 220 -5.73 12.03 -28.77
C GLU A 220 -4.57 12.53 -29.64
N ALA A 221 -4.71 12.41 -30.96
CA ALA A 221 -3.70 12.84 -31.94
C ALA A 221 -3.35 14.36 -31.89
N GLY A 222 -4.10 15.17 -31.13
CA GLY A 222 -3.92 16.62 -31.04
C GLY A 222 -2.72 17.08 -30.18
N SER A 223 -2.31 16.33 -29.15
CA SER A 223 -1.20 16.74 -28.27
C SER A 223 0.18 16.67 -28.97
N LEU A 224 0.30 15.81 -29.98
CA LEU A 224 1.50 15.65 -30.81
C LEU A 224 1.87 16.93 -31.58
N ASN A 225 0.91 17.77 -31.96
CA ASN A 225 1.18 18.99 -32.74
C ASN A 225 1.66 20.16 -31.86
N ILE A 226 1.14 20.31 -30.64
CA ILE A 226 1.55 21.37 -29.71
C ILE A 226 2.99 21.14 -29.24
N ASN A 227 3.34 19.89 -28.90
CA ASN A 227 4.69 19.54 -28.48
C ASN A 227 5.70 19.68 -29.63
N LYS A 228 5.34 19.31 -30.87
CA LYS A 228 6.16 19.61 -32.07
C LYS A 228 6.40 21.11 -32.26
N TYR A 229 5.39 21.94 -32.02
CA TYR A 229 5.52 23.40 -32.13
C TYR A 229 6.39 24.00 -31.01
N ILE A 230 6.27 23.50 -29.77
CA ILE A 230 7.11 23.90 -28.64
C ILE A 230 8.56 23.45 -28.86
N ASP A 231 8.81 22.23 -29.32
CA ASP A 231 10.16 21.76 -29.66
C ASP A 231 10.76 22.51 -30.85
N TYR A 232 9.95 22.87 -31.84
CA TYR A 232 10.37 23.73 -32.96
C TYR A 232 10.81 25.11 -32.47
N ILE A 233 10.02 25.78 -31.60
CA ILE A 233 10.37 27.08 -31.00
C ILE A 233 11.58 26.97 -30.05
N SER A 234 11.64 25.90 -29.25
CA SER A 234 12.75 25.62 -28.33
C SER A 234 14.06 25.40 -29.08
N ASN A 235 14.03 24.70 -30.21
CA ASN A 235 15.23 24.46 -31.01
C ASN A 235 15.65 25.70 -31.78
N ARG A 236 14.71 26.57 -32.20
CA ARG A 236 15.04 27.85 -32.85
C ARG A 236 15.74 28.86 -31.91
N LYS A 237 15.56 28.73 -30.60
CA LYS A 237 16.27 29.54 -29.59
C LYS A 237 17.69 29.03 -29.26
N LYS A 238 18.15 27.92 -29.83
CA LYS A 238 19.46 27.33 -29.50
C LYS A 238 20.66 27.97 -30.21
N GLU A 239 20.47 28.90 -31.14
CA GLU A 239 21.58 29.35 -32.02
C GLU A 239 22.27 30.66 -31.62
N LEU A 240 22.03 31.24 -30.45
CA LEU A 240 22.75 32.44 -30.04
C LEU A 240 23.40 32.26 -28.65
N GLY A 241 24.64 31.77 -28.67
CA GLY A 241 25.67 32.04 -27.66
C GLY A 241 25.46 31.49 -26.24
N GLN A 242 25.32 30.17 -26.04
CA GLN A 242 25.35 29.58 -24.70
C GLN A 242 26.61 28.74 -24.43
N ASN A 243 27.34 29.12 -23.38
CA ASN A 243 28.50 28.41 -22.81
C ASN A 243 28.22 26.92 -22.57
N LYS A 244 29.19 26.00 -22.77
CA LYS A 244 28.99 24.53 -22.66
C LYS A 244 28.39 24.08 -21.32
N MET A 245 28.80 24.68 -20.21
CA MET A 245 28.23 24.41 -18.88
C MET A 245 26.80 24.95 -18.75
N LYS A 246 26.52 26.14 -19.29
CA LYS A 246 25.15 26.67 -19.38
C LYS A 246 24.31 25.76 -20.26
N ALA A 247 24.79 25.29 -21.41
CA ALA A 247 24.07 24.38 -22.29
C ALA A 247 23.80 23.00 -21.64
N PHE A 248 24.74 22.47 -20.86
CA PHE A 248 24.57 21.25 -20.07
C PHE A 248 23.52 21.45 -18.96
N LEU A 249 23.62 22.54 -18.18
CA LEU A 249 22.62 22.93 -17.19
C LEU A 249 21.26 23.16 -17.86
N THR A 250 21.15 23.89 -18.98
CA THR A 250 19.88 24.08 -19.70
C THR A 250 19.35 22.79 -20.34
N ARG A 251 20.20 21.77 -20.57
CA ARG A 251 19.77 20.41 -20.99
C ARG A 251 19.19 19.61 -19.83
N ILE A 252 19.82 19.70 -18.65
CA ILE A 252 19.38 19.03 -17.41
C ILE A 252 18.17 19.74 -16.78
N PHE A 253 18.11 21.05 -16.90
CA PHE A 253 17.03 21.95 -16.47
C PHE A 253 16.11 22.34 -17.64
N LYS A 254 16.10 21.57 -18.74
CA LYS A 254 15.15 21.82 -19.84
C LYS A 254 13.76 21.62 -19.26
N ASN A 255 12.97 22.69 -19.21
CA ASN A 255 11.69 22.75 -18.51
C ASN A 255 10.60 21.99 -19.30
N SER A 256 10.73 20.66 -19.31
CA SER A 256 9.82 19.67 -19.89
C SER A 256 9.27 18.80 -18.77
N ASP A 257 8.03 18.35 -18.88
CA ASP A 257 7.36 17.52 -17.87
C ASP A 257 8.14 16.23 -17.62
N LYS A 258 8.89 15.72 -18.62
CA LYS A 258 9.78 14.55 -18.49
C LYS A 258 10.96 14.82 -17.54
N HIS A 259 11.65 15.95 -17.70
CA HIS A 259 12.78 16.30 -16.83
C HIS A 259 12.32 16.64 -15.41
N ILE A 260 11.19 17.34 -15.27
CA ILE A 260 10.55 17.61 -13.98
C ILE A 260 10.15 16.29 -13.29
N SER A 261 9.57 15.35 -14.04
CA SER A 261 9.24 14.01 -13.53
C SER A 261 10.48 13.25 -13.06
N ASN A 262 11.58 13.29 -13.81
CA ASN A 262 12.83 12.61 -13.43
C ASN A 262 13.45 13.21 -12.16
N TRP A 263 13.44 14.53 -12.01
CA TRP A 263 13.92 15.19 -10.80
C TRP A 263 13.02 14.88 -9.59
N THR A 264 11.70 14.85 -9.78
CA THR A 264 10.75 14.43 -8.75
C THR A 264 11.02 12.99 -8.35
N MET A 265 11.28 12.10 -9.32
CA MET A 265 11.63 10.71 -9.04
C MET A 265 12.94 10.58 -8.26
N PHE A 266 13.98 11.33 -8.64
CA PHE A 266 15.25 11.29 -7.94
C PHE A 266 15.09 11.76 -6.49
N ALA A 267 14.45 12.91 -6.27
CA ALA A 267 14.19 13.45 -4.94
C ALA A 267 13.33 12.51 -4.08
N ALA A 268 12.22 12.00 -4.63
CA ALA A 268 11.38 11.03 -3.95
C ALA A 268 12.14 9.72 -3.63
N GLY A 269 12.97 9.23 -4.55
CA GLY A 269 13.80 8.04 -4.34
C GLY A 269 14.78 8.20 -3.17
N CYS A 270 15.43 9.36 -3.04
CA CYS A 270 16.31 9.66 -1.91
C CYS A 270 15.57 9.70 -0.56
N ILE A 271 14.30 10.09 -0.54
CA ILE A 271 13.47 10.14 0.68
C ILE A 271 12.91 8.75 1.02
N ILE A 272 12.46 8.00 0.00
CA ILE A 272 11.85 6.68 0.15
C ILE A 272 12.89 5.63 0.58
N LEU A 273 14.13 5.72 0.09
CA LEU A 273 15.12 4.65 0.31
C LEU A 273 15.45 4.40 1.80
N PRO A 274 15.77 5.42 2.63
CA PRO A 274 15.98 5.21 4.07
C PRO A 274 14.74 4.63 4.78
N GLN A 275 13.55 5.05 4.35
CA GLN A 275 12.28 4.60 4.88
C GLN A 275 11.99 3.15 4.51
N LEU A 276 12.30 2.74 3.28
CA LEU A 276 12.22 1.36 2.81
C LEU A 276 13.14 0.44 3.62
N ILE A 277 14.38 0.85 3.87
CA ILE A 277 15.33 0.08 4.69
C ILE A 277 14.75 -0.14 6.09
N TYR A 278 14.27 0.93 6.72
CA TYR A 278 13.66 0.83 8.05
C TYR A 278 12.46 -0.10 8.09
N VAL A 279 11.53 0.03 7.13
CA VAL A 279 10.33 -0.83 7.04
C VAL A 279 10.72 -2.30 6.86
N ILE A 280 11.71 -2.61 6.02
CA ILE A 280 12.24 -3.99 5.90
C ILE A 280 12.76 -4.48 7.25
N MET A 281 13.45 -3.62 8.01
CA MET A 281 14.01 -4.03 9.28
C MET A 281 12.99 -4.31 10.39
N ILE A 282 11.80 -3.71 10.36
CA ILE A 282 10.75 -4.00 11.34
C ILE A 282 9.78 -5.11 10.90
N SER A 283 9.77 -5.47 9.60
CA SER A 283 8.76 -6.38 9.01
C SER A 283 9.21 -7.83 8.81
N PHE A 284 10.51 -8.11 8.81
CA PHE A 284 11.01 -9.46 8.52
C PHE A 284 11.32 -10.19 9.81
N ASP A 285 10.69 -11.35 10.03
CA ASP A 285 10.86 -12.19 11.23
C ASP A 285 12.33 -12.56 11.54
N THR A 286 13.24 -12.44 10.56
CA THR A 286 14.68 -12.68 10.73
C THR A 286 15.43 -11.53 11.42
N THR A 287 14.81 -10.36 11.57
CA THR A 287 15.46 -9.20 12.17
C THR A 287 15.15 -9.10 13.66
N LYS A 288 16.15 -8.69 14.45
CA LYS A 288 15.97 -8.51 15.90
C LYS A 288 14.85 -7.53 16.26
N ALA A 289 14.61 -6.51 15.42
CA ALA A 289 13.56 -5.52 15.67
C ALA A 289 12.16 -6.13 15.50
N SER A 290 11.96 -6.94 14.46
CA SER A 290 10.71 -7.68 14.25
C SER A 290 10.50 -8.70 15.35
N MET A 291 11.53 -9.49 15.69
CA MET A 291 11.47 -10.47 16.80
C MET A 291 11.07 -9.82 18.12
N LEU A 292 11.71 -8.70 18.50
CA LEU A 292 11.40 -7.96 19.73
C LEU A 292 9.96 -7.45 19.72
N THR A 293 9.58 -6.73 18.67
CA THR A 293 8.25 -6.10 18.58
C THR A 293 7.12 -7.11 18.54
N ARG A 294 7.30 -8.23 17.83
CA ARG A 294 6.36 -9.35 17.80
C ARG A 294 6.27 -10.05 19.14
N THR A 295 7.40 -10.29 19.81
CA THR A 295 7.41 -10.90 21.16
C THR A 295 6.63 -10.06 22.15
N VAL A 296 6.85 -8.74 22.18
CA VAL A 296 6.17 -7.82 23.10
C VAL A 296 4.68 -7.64 22.76
N HIS A 297 4.29 -7.82 21.50
CA HIS A 297 2.90 -7.73 21.08
C HIS A 297 2.10 -9.02 21.36
N VAL A 298 2.67 -10.18 21.00
CA VAL A 298 1.94 -11.45 20.93
C VAL A 298 2.01 -12.21 22.26
N LEU A 299 3.20 -12.33 22.83
CA LEU A 299 3.43 -13.26 23.93
C LEU A 299 2.76 -12.82 25.26
N PRO A 300 2.76 -11.53 25.67
CA PRO A 300 2.05 -11.10 26.87
C PRO A 300 0.56 -11.39 26.83
N GLU A 301 -0.13 -11.04 25.74
CA GLU A 301 -1.57 -11.28 25.58
C GLU A 301 -1.91 -12.76 25.67
N LEU A 302 -1.10 -13.63 25.06
CA LEU A 302 -1.30 -15.08 25.12
C LEU A 302 -1.05 -15.65 26.52
N LEU A 303 -0.17 -15.04 27.32
CA LEU A 303 0.15 -15.49 28.67
C LEU A 303 -0.88 -15.04 29.73
N LYS A 304 -1.65 -13.96 29.51
CA LYS A 304 -2.69 -13.46 30.44
C LYS A 304 -3.67 -14.56 30.87
N ARG A 305 -4.02 -15.48 29.97
CA ARG A 305 -4.99 -16.56 30.18
C ARG A 305 -4.63 -17.62 31.22
N TYR A 306 -3.34 -17.76 31.55
CA TYR A 306 -2.87 -18.69 32.59
C TYR A 306 -2.99 -18.08 34.00
N GLY A 307 -3.73 -16.96 34.15
CA GLY A 307 -3.81 -16.17 35.39
C GLY A 307 -2.54 -15.38 35.68
N ILE A 308 -1.71 -15.17 34.65
CA ILE A 308 -0.36 -14.56 34.73
C ILE A 308 -0.43 -13.05 34.43
N GLU A 309 -1.59 -12.43 34.62
CA GLU A 309 -1.65 -10.97 34.65
C GLU A 309 -0.73 -10.44 35.76
N ASN A 310 -0.77 -11.02 36.97
CA ASN A 310 -0.03 -10.51 38.12
C ASN A 310 1.51 -10.63 38.04
N PRO A 311 2.13 -11.71 37.53
CA PRO A 311 3.58 -11.85 37.48
C PRO A 311 4.27 -11.07 36.36
N LEU A 312 3.57 -10.80 35.25
CA LEU A 312 4.08 -10.00 34.13
C LEU A 312 3.71 -8.51 34.24
N SER A 313 2.63 -8.18 34.96
CA SER A 313 2.24 -6.80 35.28
C SER A 313 3.00 -6.20 36.47
N ASP A 314 4.12 -6.81 36.88
CA ASP A 314 5.05 -6.20 37.83
C ASP A 314 5.46 -4.82 37.30
N ASP A 315 5.52 -3.80 38.17
CA ASP A 315 5.89 -2.43 37.82
C ASP A 315 7.22 -2.39 37.06
N LYS A 316 8.10 -3.37 37.31
CA LYS A 316 9.38 -3.56 36.61
C LYS A 316 9.23 -3.75 35.09
N PHE A 317 8.15 -4.34 34.60
CA PHE A 317 7.92 -4.61 33.18
C PHE A 317 6.92 -3.64 32.52
N SER A 318 6.31 -2.75 33.31
CA SER A 318 5.34 -1.74 32.83
C SER A 318 5.86 -0.90 31.65
N ASN A 319 7.16 -0.59 31.65
CA ASN A 319 7.82 0.17 30.60
C ASN A 319 7.97 -0.59 29.27
N ILE A 320 7.96 -1.92 29.30
CA ILE A 320 7.97 -2.78 28.10
C ILE A 320 6.52 -3.02 27.63
N LEU A 321 5.63 -3.37 28.56
CA LEU A 321 4.24 -3.75 28.25
C LEU A 321 3.39 -2.60 27.71
N LYS A 322 3.75 -1.33 27.96
CA LYS A 322 3.03 -0.18 27.38
C LYS A 322 2.99 -0.16 25.84
N TYR A 323 3.88 -0.91 25.18
CA TYR A 323 3.94 -1.01 23.72
C TYR A 323 3.09 -2.14 23.12
N GLU A 324 2.57 -3.08 23.94
CA GLU A 324 1.78 -4.24 23.51
C GLU A 324 0.63 -3.85 22.57
N ASN A 325 -0.15 -2.82 22.93
CA ASN A 325 -1.36 -2.44 22.19
C ASN A 325 -1.09 -1.56 20.94
N ASN A 326 0.15 -1.11 20.73
CA ASN A 326 0.47 -0.13 19.68
C ASN A 326 1.13 -0.74 18.44
N TYR A 327 1.26 -2.07 18.36
CA TYR A 327 1.97 -2.79 17.31
C TYR A 327 1.56 -2.38 15.88
N PHE A 328 0.26 -2.23 15.62
CA PHE A 328 -0.23 -1.78 14.32
C PHE A 328 0.34 -0.40 13.92
N VAL A 329 0.46 0.53 14.87
CA VAL A 329 0.89 1.91 14.63
C VAL A 329 2.38 1.98 14.28
N TYR A 330 3.23 1.20 14.96
CA TYR A 330 4.66 1.25 14.74
C TYR A 330 5.22 0.17 13.81
N CYS A 331 4.57 -0.96 13.58
CA CYS A 331 5.04 -1.96 12.62
C CYS A 331 4.23 -1.96 11.31
N SER A 332 2.91 -2.11 11.37
CA SER A 332 2.09 -2.31 10.16
C SER A 332 1.81 -1.02 9.38
N LEU A 333 1.53 0.09 10.07
CA LEU A 333 1.15 1.36 9.44
C LEU A 333 2.26 1.98 8.56
N PRO A 334 3.55 1.94 8.95
CA PRO A 334 4.67 2.31 8.06
C PRO A 334 4.73 1.49 6.76
N ILE A 335 4.43 0.19 6.79
CA ILE A 335 4.38 -0.67 5.60
C ILE A 335 3.29 -0.15 4.63
N ILE A 336 2.09 0.15 5.17
CA ILE A 336 0.97 0.70 4.40
C ILE A 336 1.33 2.08 3.81
N GLY A 337 1.92 2.96 4.60
CA GLY A 337 2.37 4.28 4.16
C GLY A 337 3.41 4.19 3.03
N LEU A 338 4.36 3.26 3.14
CA LEU A 338 5.39 3.04 2.14
C LEU A 338 4.76 2.54 0.83
N GLY A 339 3.83 1.60 0.93
CA GLY A 339 3.16 1.02 -0.23
C GLY A 339 2.34 2.03 -1.02
N THR A 340 1.57 2.88 -0.33
CA THR A 340 0.81 3.97 -0.97
C THR A 340 1.72 4.99 -1.65
N THR A 341 2.84 5.37 -1.01
CA THR A 341 3.84 6.29 -1.57
C THR A 341 4.49 5.71 -2.82
N MET A 342 4.93 4.45 -2.78
CA MET A 342 5.51 3.74 -3.93
C MET A 342 4.51 3.57 -5.09
N ALA A 343 3.23 3.31 -4.81
CA ALA A 343 2.21 3.26 -5.85
C ALA A 343 2.08 4.61 -6.58
N THR A 344 2.11 5.73 -5.84
CA THR A 344 2.13 7.06 -6.45
C THR A 344 3.45 7.39 -7.15
N PHE A 345 4.58 6.84 -6.69
CA PHE A 345 5.88 6.96 -7.35
C PHE A 345 5.88 6.28 -8.74
N MET A 346 5.19 5.14 -8.89
CA MET A 346 5.04 4.44 -10.17
C MET A 346 4.32 5.26 -11.25
N TYR A 347 3.47 6.22 -10.87
CA TYR A 347 2.91 7.19 -11.81
C TYR A 347 4.01 8.01 -12.50
N PHE A 348 5.00 8.49 -11.75
CA PHE A 348 6.10 9.28 -12.29
C PHE A 348 7.06 8.45 -13.12
N ILE A 349 7.31 7.19 -12.74
CA ILE A 349 8.04 6.22 -13.58
C ILE A 349 7.35 6.08 -14.95
N SER A 350 6.03 5.90 -14.94
CA SER A 350 5.25 5.79 -16.17
C SER A 350 5.33 7.05 -17.05
N VAL A 351 5.27 8.24 -16.44
CA VAL A 351 5.41 9.52 -17.16
C VAL A 351 6.82 9.68 -17.74
N SER A 352 7.86 9.32 -16.98
CA SER A 352 9.26 9.36 -17.41
C SER A 352 9.52 8.51 -18.65
N ILE A 353 9.04 7.26 -18.64
CA ILE A 353 9.22 6.31 -19.75
C ILE A 353 8.45 6.77 -20.99
N ARG A 354 7.20 7.25 -20.84
CA ARG A 354 6.29 7.53 -21.96
C ARG A 354 6.47 8.91 -22.60
N GLY A 355 6.95 9.90 -21.86
CA GLY A 355 7.05 11.28 -22.36
C GLY A 355 5.71 12.03 -22.43
N GLU A 356 5.83 13.36 -22.58
CA GLU A 356 4.89 14.47 -22.31
C GLU A 356 3.50 14.49 -23.01
N ASN A 357 2.67 13.45 -22.88
CA ASN A 357 1.29 13.45 -23.43
C ASN A 357 0.18 13.41 -22.38
N LYS A 358 0.44 13.84 -21.13
CA LYS A 358 -0.60 13.90 -20.09
C LYS A 358 -1.13 15.31 -19.87
N SER A 359 -2.40 15.38 -19.45
CA SER A 359 -3.02 16.61 -18.92
C SER A 359 -2.12 17.23 -17.85
N GLN A 360 -1.75 18.50 -18.06
CA GLN A 360 -0.89 19.26 -17.15
C GLN A 360 -1.48 19.35 -15.74
N ASN A 361 -2.80 19.46 -15.62
CA ASN A 361 -3.49 19.45 -14.32
C ASN A 361 -3.34 18.11 -13.61
N LEU A 362 -3.41 17.00 -14.35
CA LEU A 362 -3.24 15.66 -13.77
C LEU A 362 -1.81 15.48 -13.25
N PHE A 363 -0.80 15.98 -13.98
CA PHE A 363 0.59 15.97 -13.53
C PHE A 363 0.77 16.79 -12.23
N ILE A 364 0.21 18.00 -12.15
CA ILE A 364 0.28 18.86 -10.96
C ILE A 364 -0.42 18.20 -9.76
N THR A 365 -1.61 17.62 -9.97
CA THR A 365 -2.33 16.92 -8.90
C THR A 365 -1.52 15.74 -8.37
N GLN A 366 -0.94 14.91 -9.25
CA GLN A 366 -0.10 13.78 -8.84
C GLN A 366 1.18 14.23 -8.14
N TYR A 367 1.73 15.39 -8.52
CA TYR A 367 2.88 16.01 -7.85
C TYR A 367 2.57 16.43 -6.41
N PHE A 368 1.39 17.00 -6.17
CA PHE A 368 0.97 17.32 -4.81
C PHE A 368 0.65 16.05 -4.00
N ILE A 369 0.06 15.02 -4.63
CA ILE A 369 -0.23 13.74 -3.98
C ILE A 369 1.07 13.05 -3.52
N ILE A 370 2.09 12.94 -4.38
CA ILE A 370 3.37 12.31 -3.99
C ILE A 370 4.05 13.12 -2.87
N TYR A 371 3.97 14.45 -2.90
CA TYR A 371 4.48 15.30 -1.82
C TYR A 371 3.80 15.01 -0.48
N ALA A 372 2.46 15.02 -0.46
CA ALA A 372 1.68 14.73 0.73
C ALA A 372 1.95 13.31 1.25
N ASN A 373 2.06 12.32 0.37
CA ASN A 373 2.40 10.94 0.73
C ASN A 373 3.81 10.84 1.33
N LEU A 374 4.80 11.53 0.77
CA LEU A 374 6.16 11.54 1.32
C LEU A 374 6.21 12.20 2.70
N VAL A 375 5.48 13.30 2.91
CA VAL A 375 5.35 13.92 4.24
C VAL A 375 4.72 12.95 5.23
N PHE A 376 3.59 12.36 4.86
CA PHE A 376 2.88 11.40 5.71
C PHE A 376 3.73 10.18 6.06
N LEU A 377 4.40 9.58 5.07
CA LEU A 377 5.30 8.45 5.26
C LEU A 377 6.49 8.79 6.16
N THR A 378 7.05 9.99 6.01
CA THR A 378 8.15 10.45 6.88
C THR A 378 7.67 10.56 8.32
N CYS A 379 6.50 11.17 8.56
CA CYS A 379 5.90 11.26 9.91
C CYS A 379 5.63 9.86 10.52
N LEU A 380 5.03 8.95 9.75
CA LEU A 380 4.76 7.58 10.23
C LEU A 380 6.03 6.85 10.65
N ASN A 381 7.08 6.91 9.81
CA ASN A 381 8.36 6.27 10.13
C ASN A 381 9.04 6.91 11.34
N ILE A 382 8.92 8.22 11.55
CA ILE A 382 9.47 8.88 12.75
C ILE A 382 8.76 8.39 14.00
N ILE A 383 7.42 8.38 14.00
CA ILE A 383 6.63 7.90 15.15
C ILE A 383 7.00 6.44 15.47
N SER A 384 7.05 5.61 14.43
CA SER A 384 7.44 4.21 14.53
C SER A 384 8.87 4.03 15.08
N LYS A 385 9.85 4.77 14.55
CA LYS A 385 11.25 4.74 15.04
C LYS A 385 11.35 5.16 16.50
N VAL A 386 10.63 6.19 16.92
CA VAL A 386 10.63 6.66 18.32
C VAL A 386 10.03 5.60 19.24
N GLN A 387 8.91 4.97 18.86
CA GLN A 387 8.30 3.93 19.67
C GLN A 387 9.19 2.68 19.78
N VAL A 388 9.77 2.23 18.67
CA VAL A 388 10.72 1.11 18.67
C VAL A 388 12.00 1.47 19.43
N GLY A 389 12.55 2.68 19.28
CA GLY A 389 13.73 3.14 20.01
C GLY A 389 13.50 3.14 21.52
N ASN A 390 12.39 3.71 21.98
CA ASN A 390 12.05 3.71 23.41
C ASN A 390 11.74 2.30 23.94
N LEU A 391 11.24 1.38 23.11
CA LEU A 391 11.06 -0.02 23.49
C LEU A 391 12.42 -0.71 23.70
N VAL A 392 13.38 -0.44 22.82
CA VAL A 392 14.74 -0.99 22.91
C VAL A 392 15.48 -0.43 24.12
N GLU A 393 15.35 0.87 24.41
CA GLU A 393 15.87 1.48 25.63
C GLU A 393 15.26 0.82 26.89
N ALA A 394 13.95 0.57 26.90
CA ALA A 394 13.30 -0.14 28.00
C ALA A 394 13.76 -1.59 28.13
N TRP A 395 14.01 -2.27 27.00
CA TRP A 395 14.51 -3.65 26.96
C TRP A 395 15.95 -3.76 27.49
N ASN A 396 16.80 -2.81 27.10
CA ASN A 396 18.22 -2.76 27.46
C ASN A 396 18.48 -2.10 28.83
N PHE A 397 17.45 -1.63 29.52
CA PHE A 397 17.61 -0.96 30.81
C PHE A 397 18.27 -1.89 31.83
N GLU A 398 19.48 -1.55 32.25
CA GLU A 398 20.25 -2.28 33.26
C GLU A 398 19.58 -2.14 34.62
N GLN A 399 19.26 -3.28 35.24
CA GLN A 399 18.75 -3.34 36.59
C GLN A 399 19.89 -3.47 37.61
N ALA A 400 19.59 -3.27 38.89
CA ALA A 400 20.57 -3.30 39.98
C ALA A 400 21.31 -4.66 40.13
N ASN A 401 20.78 -5.73 39.52
CA ASN A 401 21.36 -7.08 39.44
C ASN A 401 22.41 -7.22 38.32
N GLY A 402 22.63 -6.20 37.48
CA GLY A 402 23.55 -6.24 36.35
C GLY A 402 22.96 -6.89 35.08
N ASN A 403 21.71 -7.34 35.13
CA ASN A 403 20.98 -7.87 33.98
C ASN A 403 20.18 -6.76 33.29
N THR A 404 19.82 -6.98 32.02
CA THR A 404 18.86 -6.11 31.32
C THR A 404 17.43 -6.48 31.69
N SER A 405 16.53 -5.51 31.63
CA SER A 405 15.10 -5.74 31.89
C SER A 405 14.48 -6.75 30.91
N GLY A 406 14.99 -6.81 29.68
CA GLY A 406 14.61 -7.82 28.68
C GLY A 406 15.04 -9.25 29.06
N HIS A 407 16.24 -9.40 29.64
CA HIS A 407 16.70 -10.71 30.14
C HIS A 407 15.80 -11.21 31.28
N ASP A 408 15.53 -10.35 32.25
CA ASP A 408 14.65 -10.68 33.39
C ASP A 408 13.21 -10.99 32.92
N PHE A 409 12.74 -10.34 31.84
CA PHE A 409 11.45 -10.63 31.22
C PHE A 409 11.41 -12.03 30.58
N ILE A 410 12.46 -12.44 29.86
CA ILE A 410 12.56 -13.77 29.26
C ILE A 410 12.71 -14.86 30.34
N GLU A 411 13.55 -14.63 31.35
CA GLU A 411 13.67 -15.52 32.52
C GLU A 411 12.32 -15.70 33.22
N LYS A 412 11.53 -14.63 33.34
CA LYS A 412 10.18 -14.73 33.89
C LYS A 412 9.28 -15.61 33.02
N ILE A 413 9.28 -15.43 31.70
CA ILE A 413 8.55 -16.29 30.75
C ILE A 413 9.00 -17.75 30.87
N LYS A 414 10.30 -18.01 30.98
CA LYS A 414 10.85 -19.35 31.17
C LYS A 414 10.36 -19.99 32.47
N SER A 415 10.33 -19.23 33.57
CA SER A 415 9.80 -19.71 34.86
C SER A 415 8.31 -20.06 34.79
N ILE A 416 7.55 -19.34 33.96
CA ILE A 416 6.12 -19.55 33.72
C ILE A 416 5.88 -20.81 32.90
N LEU A 417 6.57 -20.93 31.76
CA LEU A 417 6.32 -21.99 30.78
C LEU A 417 6.98 -23.32 31.19
N GLY A 418 7.98 -23.30 32.05
CA GLY A 418 8.65 -24.52 32.53
C GLY A 418 9.20 -25.35 31.37
N THR A 419 8.70 -26.57 31.19
CA THR A 419 9.15 -27.51 30.15
C THR A 419 8.76 -27.10 28.74
N ASP A 420 7.66 -26.35 28.57
CA ASP A 420 7.18 -25.91 27.26
C ASP A 420 8.00 -24.74 26.70
N TYR A 421 8.87 -24.15 27.53
CA TYR A 421 9.69 -23.02 27.16
C TYR A 421 10.54 -23.31 25.91
N GLU A 422 11.14 -24.49 25.78
CA GLU A 422 12.01 -24.79 24.63
C GLU A 422 11.24 -24.76 23.30
N GLN A 423 9.97 -25.20 23.30
CA GLN A 423 9.13 -25.16 22.08
C GLN A 423 8.73 -23.72 21.73
N ILE A 424 8.41 -22.90 22.73
CA ILE A 424 8.03 -21.49 22.54
C ILE A 424 9.25 -20.63 22.17
N LYS A 425 10.40 -20.90 22.77
CA LYS A 425 11.67 -20.24 22.52
C LYS A 425 12.08 -20.32 21.05
N ASP A 426 11.94 -21.50 20.45
CA ASP A 426 12.25 -21.70 19.03
C ASP A 426 11.21 -21.04 18.11
N ALA A 427 9.92 -21.08 18.47
CA ALA A 427 8.85 -20.48 17.69
C ALA A 427 8.88 -18.94 17.66
N TYR A 428 9.34 -18.30 18.74
CA TYR A 428 9.40 -16.84 18.91
C TYR A 428 10.82 -16.26 18.90
N TYR A 429 11.84 -17.07 18.65
CA TYR A 429 13.25 -16.66 18.58
C TYR A 429 13.78 -15.95 19.83
N LEU A 430 13.34 -16.38 21.02
CA LEU A 430 13.61 -15.68 22.29
C LEU A 430 15.12 -15.55 22.59
N ASP A 431 15.93 -16.53 22.18
CA ASP A 431 17.39 -16.49 22.37
C ASP A 431 18.07 -15.33 21.63
N ASN A 432 17.52 -14.94 20.47
CA ASN A 432 18.13 -13.90 19.63
C ASN A 432 17.91 -12.48 20.20
N ILE A 433 16.98 -12.33 21.14
CA ILE A 433 16.61 -11.08 21.80
C ILE A 433 16.97 -11.07 23.30
N ASN A 434 17.55 -12.16 23.83
CA ASN A 434 17.98 -12.29 25.23
C ASN A 434 19.28 -11.52 25.57
N VAL A 435 19.87 -10.85 24.58
CA VAL A 435 21.08 -10.02 24.73
C VAL A 435 20.70 -8.58 24.45
N SER A 436 21.52 -7.62 24.90
CA SER A 436 21.35 -6.22 24.55
C SER A 436 21.21 -6.03 23.03
N ILE A 437 20.18 -5.28 22.65
CA ILE A 437 19.79 -5.11 21.26
C ILE A 437 20.18 -3.70 20.83
N ASN A 438 21.08 -3.57 19.86
CA ASN A 438 21.49 -2.26 19.34
C ASN A 438 21.02 -2.06 17.91
N PHE A 439 20.45 -0.89 17.62
CA PHE A 439 20.09 -0.47 16.26
C PHE A 439 20.70 0.89 15.90
N ALA A 440 20.95 1.13 14.61
CA ALA A 440 21.53 2.40 14.15
C ALA A 440 20.62 3.63 14.42
N TRP A 441 19.30 3.42 14.46
CA TRP A 441 18.28 4.45 14.71
C TRP A 441 17.64 4.37 16.11
N GLU A 442 18.23 3.62 17.05
CA GLU A 442 17.71 3.52 18.42
C GLU A 442 17.73 4.87 19.14
N LYS A 443 18.85 5.61 19.00
CA LYS A 443 19.01 6.90 19.67
C LYS A 443 18.08 7.95 19.07
N ILE A 444 17.28 8.59 19.92
CA ILE A 444 16.36 9.69 19.56
C ILE A 444 17.09 10.80 18.78
N ILE A 445 18.35 11.11 19.14
CA ILE A 445 19.17 12.11 18.44
C ILE A 445 19.38 11.75 16.96
N ASN A 446 19.62 10.48 16.65
CA ASN A 446 19.80 10.02 15.28
C ASN A 446 18.48 10.14 14.49
N ILE A 447 17.35 9.83 15.14
CA ILE A 447 16.02 9.98 14.53
C ILE A 447 15.74 11.45 14.21
N ILE A 448 16.03 12.37 15.14
CA ILE A 448 15.85 13.82 14.94
C ILE A 448 16.74 14.32 13.80
N ALA A 449 18.01 13.94 13.78
CA ALA A 449 18.95 14.32 12.73
C ALA A 449 18.49 13.82 11.35
N GLU A 450 18.09 12.55 11.25
CA GLU A 450 17.53 11.97 10.02
C GLU A 450 16.25 12.73 9.59
N SER A 451 15.36 13.04 10.54
CA SER A 451 14.12 13.77 10.27
C SER A 451 14.39 15.16 9.70
N LEU A 452 15.32 15.91 10.29
CA LEU A 452 15.70 17.24 9.80
C LEU A 452 16.28 17.17 8.39
N ILE A 453 17.11 16.17 8.09
CA ILE A 453 17.67 15.94 6.76
C ILE A 453 16.55 15.60 5.76
N LEU A 454 15.66 14.66 6.10
CA LEU A 454 14.57 14.22 5.23
C LEU A 454 13.58 15.35 4.94
N PHE A 455 13.13 16.10 5.95
CA PHE A 455 12.25 17.25 5.75
C PHE A 455 12.96 18.37 4.99
N GLY A 456 14.24 18.62 5.26
CA GLY A 456 15.05 19.59 4.53
C GLY A 456 15.14 19.26 3.03
N ILE A 457 15.44 18.00 2.70
CA ILE A 457 15.46 17.50 1.31
C ILE A 457 14.07 17.60 0.69
N LEU A 458 13.02 17.16 1.40
CA LEU A 458 11.65 17.17 0.93
C LEU A 458 11.16 18.60 0.62
N ILE A 459 11.33 19.54 1.54
CA ILE A 459 10.89 20.93 1.36
C ILE A 459 11.69 21.60 0.24
N SER A 460 13.03 21.50 0.27
CA SER A 460 13.87 22.16 -0.73
C SER A 460 13.65 21.62 -2.15
N SER A 461 13.64 20.29 -2.32
CA SER A 461 13.43 19.66 -3.63
C SER A 461 12.04 19.97 -4.18
N PHE A 462 10.98 19.87 -3.36
CA PHE A 462 9.62 20.10 -3.85
C PHE A 462 9.28 21.59 -4.05
N LEU A 463 9.92 22.52 -3.33
CA LEU A 463 9.79 23.95 -3.63
C LEU A 463 10.47 24.30 -4.96
N ILE A 464 11.70 23.82 -5.19
CA ILE A 464 12.45 24.08 -6.42
C ILE A 464 11.71 23.50 -7.63
N ILE A 465 11.26 22.25 -7.53
CA ILE A 465 10.53 21.58 -8.60
C ILE A 465 9.14 22.23 -8.80
N GLY A 466 8.43 22.57 -7.71
CA GLY A 466 7.12 23.24 -7.75
C GLY A 466 7.18 24.62 -8.41
N PHE A 467 8.20 25.41 -8.12
CA PHE A 467 8.43 26.70 -8.79
C PHE A 467 8.64 26.52 -10.30
N ASN A 468 9.42 25.52 -10.71
CA ASN A 468 9.64 25.21 -12.12
C ASN A 468 8.36 24.76 -12.83
N ILE A 469 7.50 23.97 -12.17
CA ILE A 469 6.17 23.56 -12.66
C ILE A 469 5.26 24.78 -12.86
N MET A 470 5.21 25.71 -11.90
CA MET A 470 4.39 26.93 -12.06
C MET A 470 4.86 27.77 -13.26
N LYS A 471 6.18 27.94 -13.40
CA LYS A 471 6.77 28.69 -14.52
C LYS A 471 6.45 28.06 -15.87
N THR A 472 6.52 26.73 -15.99
CA THR A 472 6.11 26.00 -17.21
C THR A 472 4.62 26.12 -17.48
N THR A 473 3.79 26.10 -16.44
CA THR A 473 2.33 26.23 -16.57
C THR A 473 1.91 27.59 -17.11
N ILE A 474 2.50 28.67 -16.57
CA ILE A 474 2.26 30.03 -17.07
C ILE A 474 2.75 30.16 -18.52
N PHE A 475 3.90 29.57 -18.85
CA PHE A 475 4.44 29.58 -20.21
C PHE A 475 3.53 28.82 -21.21
N LYS A 476 3.14 27.59 -20.90
CA LYS A 476 2.24 26.76 -21.73
C LYS A 476 0.89 27.46 -21.94
N LYS A 477 0.31 28.06 -20.89
CA LYS A 477 -0.95 28.82 -20.98
C LYS A 477 -0.84 30.03 -21.93
N ARG A 478 0.27 30.78 -21.87
CA ARG A 478 0.53 31.91 -22.77
C ARG A 478 0.69 31.47 -24.23
N VAL A 479 1.47 30.40 -24.48
CA VAL A 479 1.67 29.86 -25.84
C VAL A 479 0.36 29.31 -26.40
N GLY A 480 -0.42 28.58 -25.61
CA GLY A 480 -1.73 28.08 -26.01
C GLY A 480 -2.69 29.22 -26.40
N ALA A 481 -2.73 30.30 -25.63
CA ALA A 481 -3.52 31.49 -25.96
C ALA A 481 -3.06 32.16 -27.28
N GLN A 482 -1.75 32.21 -27.55
CA GLN A 482 -1.20 32.76 -28.80
C GLN A 482 -1.54 31.91 -30.02
N ILE A 483 -1.51 30.58 -29.89
CA ILE A 483 -1.91 29.65 -30.97
C ILE A 483 -3.41 29.79 -31.25
N LEU A 484 -4.24 29.85 -30.21
CA LEU A 484 -5.69 29.99 -30.36
C LEU A 484 -6.05 31.34 -30.99
N PHE A 485 -5.34 32.41 -30.62
CA PHE A 485 -5.48 33.73 -31.23
C PHE A 485 -5.04 33.73 -32.71
N SER A 486 -3.94 33.05 -33.06
CA SER A 486 -3.47 32.97 -34.44
C SER A 486 -4.41 32.13 -35.33
N GLU A 487 -5.01 31.06 -34.80
CA GLU A 487 -6.06 30.29 -35.48
C GLU A 487 -7.33 31.11 -35.73
N ILE A 488 -7.77 31.91 -34.74
CA ILE A 488 -8.91 32.82 -34.89
C ILE A 488 -8.62 33.85 -36.00
N LEU A 489 -7.42 34.43 -36.02
CA LEU A 489 -7.00 35.38 -37.06
C LEU A 489 -6.92 34.73 -38.44
N ALA A 490 -6.39 33.51 -38.54
CA ALA A 490 -6.33 32.76 -39.80
C ALA A 490 -7.73 32.42 -40.34
N LYS A 491 -8.67 32.05 -39.45
CA LYS A 491 -10.08 31.85 -39.82
C LYS A 491 -10.75 33.13 -40.31
N ARG A 492 -10.53 34.27 -39.64
CA ARG A 492 -11.05 35.58 -40.07
C ARG A 492 -10.50 35.99 -41.45
N LYS A 493 -9.20 35.78 -41.70
CA LYS A 493 -8.59 36.06 -43.02
C LYS A 493 -9.12 35.16 -44.13
N ARG A 494 -9.48 33.90 -43.85
CA ARG A 494 -10.12 33.00 -44.82
C ARG A 494 -11.58 33.36 -45.08
N GLY A 495 -12.31 33.79 -44.05
CA GLY A 495 -13.68 34.31 -44.19
C GLY A 495 -13.76 35.55 -45.08
N ASN A 496 -12.81 36.50 -44.93
CA ASN A 496 -12.75 37.69 -45.76
C ASN A 496 -12.29 37.45 -47.21
N LYS A 497 -11.70 36.29 -47.53
CA LYS A 497 -11.32 35.95 -48.92
C LYS A 497 -12.48 35.38 -49.73
N ASN A 498 -13.54 34.91 -49.07
CA ASN A 498 -14.76 34.42 -49.72
C ASN A 498 -15.84 35.52 -49.86
N VAL A 499 -15.51 36.75 -49.50
CA VAL A 499 -16.31 37.94 -49.78
C VAL A 499 -15.56 38.72 -50.86
N LYS A 500 -15.77 38.35 -52.11
CA LYS A 500 -15.44 39.17 -53.28
C LYS A 500 -16.56 39.05 -54.28
#